data_AF-A0A661LR78-F1
#
_entry.id   AF-A0A661LR78-F1
#
_cell.length_a   1.000
_cell.length_b   1.000
_cell.length_c   1.000
_cell.angle_alpha   90.00
_cell.angle_beta   90.00
_cell.angle_gamma   90.00
#
_symmetry.space_group_name_H-M   'P 1'
#
loop_
_entity.id
_entity.type
_entity.pdbx_description
1 polymer ?
#
loop_
_entity_poly.entity_id
_entity_poly.type
_entity_poly.pdbx_seq_one_letter_code
_entity_poly.pdbx_strand_id
1 'polypeptide(L)'
;MLVVMKEIAPKLPDSEKYDLKDQLSRACKAIPRLIAEGYAKRHQKAGFQKYIDDAMGECNEMVVSLSQCRDIYPTYVSIKRCDELIDSYDKSGRQLYKLGNSWTKFKKR
;
A
#
# COMPACT_ATOMS: atom_id res chain seq x y z
N MET A 1 7.49 -1.11 2.19
CA MET A 1 7.75 -2.55 1.99
C MET A 1 8.81 -3.12 2.93
N LEU A 2 10.10 -2.75 2.83
CA LEU A 2 11.18 -3.39 3.61
C LEU A 2 10.94 -3.36 5.13
N VAL A 3 10.54 -2.20 5.64
CA VAL A 3 10.20 -2.01 7.05
C VAL A 3 9.05 -2.94 7.46
N VAL A 4 7.96 -2.98 6.70
CA VAL A 4 6.81 -3.86 6.96
C VAL A 4 7.26 -5.33 7.05
N MET A 5 8.07 -5.77 6.09
CA MET A 5 8.53 -7.16 6.00
C MET A 5 9.59 -7.56 7.04
N LYS A 6 10.33 -6.60 7.61
CA LYS A 6 11.39 -6.87 8.58
C LYS A 6 11.00 -6.55 10.02
N GLU A 7 10.16 -5.55 10.22
CA GLU A 7 9.90 -4.94 11.53
C GLU A 7 8.45 -5.11 12.02
N ILE A 8 7.49 -5.38 11.12
CA ILE A 8 6.06 -5.49 11.48
C ILE A 8 5.56 -6.93 11.32
N ALA A 9 5.44 -7.43 10.09
CA ALA A 9 4.81 -8.72 9.82
C ALA A 9 5.47 -9.91 10.56
N PRO A 10 6.82 -10.00 10.67
CA PRO A 10 7.44 -11.10 11.41
C PRO A 10 7.17 -11.08 12.92
N LYS A 11 6.82 -9.92 13.49
CA LYS A 11 6.61 -9.78 14.94
C LYS A 11 5.20 -10.12 15.38
N LEU A 12 4.22 -10.12 14.47
CA LEU A 12 2.85 -10.52 14.80
C LEU A 12 2.80 -11.97 15.31
N PRO A 13 1.79 -12.34 16.12
CA PRO A 13 1.64 -13.73 16.56
C PRO A 13 1.29 -14.67 15.40
N ASP A 14 1.50 -15.97 15.58
CA ASP A 14 1.25 -16.97 14.53
C ASP A 14 -0.22 -17.17 14.18
N SER A 15 -1.14 -16.75 15.06
CA SER A 15 -2.57 -16.68 14.73
C SER A 15 -2.85 -15.80 13.51
N GLU A 16 -2.02 -14.78 13.28
CA GLU A 16 -2.14 -13.82 12.17
C GLU A 16 -1.49 -14.29 10.88
N LYS A 17 -0.98 -15.53 10.82
CA LYS A 17 -0.22 -16.05 9.67
C LYS A 17 -0.96 -15.93 8.35
N TYR A 18 -2.26 -16.25 8.34
CA TYR A 18 -3.10 -16.20 7.14
C TYR A 18 -4.01 -14.97 7.11
N ASP A 19 -3.81 -14.02 8.03
CA ASP A 19 -4.56 -12.78 8.12
C ASP A 19 -3.58 -11.59 7.98
N LEU A 20 -3.34 -10.82 9.05
CA LEU A 20 -2.53 -9.60 8.96
C LEU A 20 -1.11 -9.84 8.40
N LYS A 21 -0.46 -10.97 8.72
CA LYS A 21 0.89 -11.26 8.19
C LYS A 21 0.87 -11.40 6.66
N ASP A 22 -0.10 -12.17 6.14
CA ASP A 22 -0.22 -12.42 4.72
C ASP A 22 -0.68 -11.16 3.98
N GLN A 23 -1.67 -10.46 4.54
CA GLN A 23 -2.22 -9.24 3.95
C GLN A 23 -1.15 -8.13 3.85
N LEU A 24 -0.44 -7.82 4.93
CA LEU A 24 0.66 -6.84 4.92
C LEU A 24 1.76 -7.22 3.92
N SER A 25 2.11 -8.49 3.86
CA SER A 25 3.12 -9.01 2.95
C SER A 25 2.71 -8.77 1.50
N ARG A 26 1.51 -9.21 1.11
CA ARG A 26 0.99 -9.04 -0.25
C ARG A 26 0.85 -7.56 -0.62
N ALA A 27 0.13 -6.78 0.19
CA ALA A 27 -0.22 -5.41 -0.15
C ALA A 27 1.01 -4.50 -0.29
N CYS A 28 1.97 -4.61 0.62
CA CYS A 28 3.17 -3.77 0.57
C CYS A 28 4.05 -4.02 -0.66
N LYS A 29 3.99 -5.23 -1.25
CA LYS A 29 4.67 -5.62 -2.50
C LYS A 29 3.84 -5.29 -3.73
N ALA A 30 2.51 -5.34 -3.63
CA ALA A 30 1.60 -5.10 -4.73
C ALA A 30 1.72 -3.66 -5.26
N ILE A 31 1.77 -2.66 -4.37
CA ILE A 31 1.83 -1.22 -4.75
C ILE A 31 2.92 -0.94 -5.81
N PRO A 32 4.22 -1.20 -5.57
CA PRO A 32 5.26 -0.93 -6.59
C PRO A 32 5.13 -1.81 -7.84
N ARG A 33 4.60 -3.04 -7.71
CA ARG A 33 4.38 -3.94 -8.85
C ARG A 33 3.28 -3.43 -9.78
N LEU A 34 2.16 -2.99 -9.21
CA LEU A 34 1.03 -2.42 -9.94
C LEU A 34 1.44 -1.15 -10.67
N ILE A 35 2.21 -0.26 -10.03
CA ILE A 35 2.74 0.95 -10.69
C ILE A 35 3.61 0.57 -11.90
N ALA A 36 4.54 -0.38 -11.74
CA ALA A 36 5.42 -0.81 -12.81
C ALA A 36 4.66 -1.47 -13.98
N GLU A 37 3.74 -2.38 -13.67
CA GLU A 37 2.92 -3.07 -14.67
C GLU A 37 1.99 -2.10 -15.39
N GLY A 38 1.34 -1.20 -14.66
CA GLY A 38 0.49 -0.15 -15.21
C GLY A 38 1.26 0.76 -16.15
N TYR A 39 2.48 1.15 -15.78
CA TYR A 39 3.30 2.03 -16.61
C TYR A 39 3.71 1.39 -17.94
N ALA A 40 3.90 0.06 -17.99
CA ALA A 40 4.11 -0.66 -19.24
C ALA A 40 2.90 -0.51 -20.20
N LYS A 41 1.69 -0.34 -19.64
CA LYS A 41 0.43 -0.13 -20.38
C LYS A 41 0.07 1.34 -20.58
N ARG A 42 0.96 2.30 -20.31
CA ARG A 42 0.71 3.76 -20.43
C ARG A 42 0.25 4.24 -21.82
N HIS A 43 0.48 3.48 -22.88
CA HIS A 43 -0.07 3.82 -24.20
C HIS A 43 -1.62 3.73 -24.21
N GLN A 44 -2.18 2.84 -23.38
CA GLN A 44 -3.61 2.70 -23.10
C GLN A 44 -3.99 3.54 -21.88
N LYS A 45 -4.77 4.60 -22.10
CA LYS A 45 -5.15 5.54 -21.03
C LYS A 45 -5.87 4.82 -19.87
N ALA A 46 -6.92 4.08 -20.19
CA ALA A 46 -7.67 3.30 -19.21
C ALA A 46 -6.84 2.15 -18.61
N GLY A 47 -5.91 1.60 -19.42
CA GLY A 47 -4.95 0.59 -18.98
C GLY A 47 -4.15 1.08 -17.78
N PHE A 48 -3.39 2.17 -17.92
CA PHE A 48 -2.58 2.66 -16.80
C PHE A 48 -3.44 3.21 -15.64
N GLN A 49 -4.58 3.86 -15.94
CA GLN A 49 -5.47 4.39 -14.91
C GLN A 49 -5.92 3.30 -13.92
N LYS A 50 -6.37 2.15 -14.43
CA LYS A 50 -6.78 1.02 -13.59
C LYS A 50 -5.71 0.63 -12.57
N TYR A 51 -4.45 0.48 -13.01
CA TYR A 51 -3.36 0.08 -12.11
C TYR A 51 -3.00 1.16 -11.08
N ILE A 52 -3.18 2.44 -11.39
CA ILE A 52 -3.03 3.53 -10.41
C ILE A 52 -4.11 3.40 -9.34
N ASP A 53 -5.35 3.14 -9.75
CA ASP A 53 -6.48 2.96 -8.83
C ASP A 53 -6.29 1.72 -7.95
N ASP A 54 -5.85 0.59 -8.53
CA ASP A 54 -5.52 -0.64 -7.79
C ASP A 54 -4.37 -0.38 -6.79
N ALA A 55 -3.29 0.30 -7.19
CA ALA A 55 -2.17 0.62 -6.31
C ALA A 55 -2.58 1.56 -5.16
N MET A 56 -3.53 2.46 -5.40
CA MET A 56 -4.11 3.32 -4.36
C MET A 56 -4.96 2.50 -3.39
N GLY A 57 -5.72 1.51 -3.88
CA GLY A 57 -6.44 0.54 -3.04
C GLY A 57 -5.50 -0.19 -2.08
N GLU A 58 -4.39 -0.71 -2.58
CA GLU A 58 -3.37 -1.38 -1.77
C GLU A 58 -2.72 -0.44 -0.72
N CYS A 59 -2.57 0.86 -1.03
CA CYS A 59 -2.10 1.84 -0.03
C CYS A 59 -3.11 2.01 1.11
N ASN A 60 -4.41 2.08 0.79
CA ASN A 60 -5.46 2.20 1.79
C ASN A 60 -5.57 0.95 2.66
N GLU A 61 -5.44 -0.23 2.06
CA GLU A 61 -5.42 -1.49 2.78
C GLU A 61 -4.23 -1.56 3.74
N MET A 62 -3.04 -1.13 3.30
CA MET A 62 -1.87 -1.00 4.17
C MET A 62 -2.14 -0.08 5.37
N VAL A 63 -2.81 1.06 5.18
CA VAL A 63 -3.14 1.98 6.28
C VAL A 63 -4.06 1.30 7.31
N VAL A 64 -5.09 0.59 6.86
CA VAL A 64 -6.03 -0.12 7.74
C VAL A 64 -5.33 -1.26 8.47
N SER A 65 -4.60 -2.12 7.76
CA SER A 65 -3.88 -3.25 8.36
C SER A 65 -2.83 -2.81 9.38
N LEU A 66 -2.10 -1.72 9.11
CA LEU A 66 -1.14 -1.16 10.07
C LEU A 66 -1.82 -0.56 11.31
N SER A 67 -3.00 0.04 11.14
CA SER A 67 -3.81 0.53 12.26
C SER A 67 -4.28 -0.63 13.14
N GLN A 68 -4.75 -1.73 12.53
CA GLN A 68 -5.12 -2.95 13.25
C GLN A 68 -3.91 -3.55 13.99
N CYS A 69 -2.73 -3.60 13.36
CA CYS A 69 -1.52 -4.05 14.03
C CYS A 69 -1.17 -3.19 15.26
N ARG A 70 -1.28 -1.87 15.13
CA ARG A 70 -1.02 -0.90 16.21
C ARG A 70 -2.00 -1.10 17.38
N ASP A 71 -3.28 -1.26 17.06
CA ASP A 71 -4.36 -1.23 18.05
C ASP A 71 -4.54 -2.58 18.76
N ILE A 72 -4.39 -3.69 18.02
CA ILE A 72 -4.62 -5.05 18.53
C ILE A 72 -3.33 -5.65 19.13
N TYR A 73 -2.15 -5.33 18.58
CA TYR A 73 -0.88 -5.96 18.96
C TYR A 73 0.20 -4.98 19.45
N PRO A 74 -0.10 -4.04 20.36
CA PRO A 74 0.88 -3.03 20.82
C PRO A 74 2.08 -3.63 21.58
N THR A 75 1.98 -4.89 22.04
CA THR A 75 3.09 -5.62 22.68
C THR A 75 4.04 -6.27 21.67
N TYR A 76 3.59 -6.51 20.44
CA TYR A 76 4.37 -7.14 19.38
C TYR A 76 4.99 -6.12 18.42
N VAL A 77 4.29 -5.02 18.17
CA VAL A 77 4.71 -3.98 17.22
C VAL A 77 4.82 -2.61 17.89
N SER A 78 5.74 -1.79 17.40
CA SER A 78 5.91 -0.42 17.91
C SER A 78 4.80 0.48 17.36
N ILE A 79 4.02 1.09 18.27
CA ILE A 79 2.96 2.05 17.93
C ILE A 79 3.50 3.18 17.06
N LYS A 80 4.58 3.82 17.51
CA LYS A 80 5.26 4.89 16.77
C LYS A 80 5.63 4.45 15.35
N ARG A 81 6.15 3.22 15.21
CA ARG A 81 6.56 2.70 13.90
C ARG A 81 5.37 2.45 12.99
N CYS A 82 4.25 1.96 13.52
CA CYS A 82 3.01 1.86 12.77
C CYS A 82 2.51 3.23 12.31
N ASP A 83 2.50 4.24 13.18
CA ASP A 83 2.03 5.59 12.82
C ASP A 83 2.89 6.23 11.71
N GLU A 84 4.22 6.07 11.78
CA GLU A 84 5.14 6.51 10.72
C GLU A 84 4.83 5.83 9.38
N LEU A 85 4.55 4.52 9.40
CA LEU A 85 4.23 3.77 8.20
C LEU A 85 2.86 4.16 7.64
N ILE A 86 1.86 4.34 8.50
CA ILE A 86 0.51 4.79 8.14
C ILE A 86 0.61 6.13 7.41
N ASP A 87 1.30 7.12 7.98
CA ASP A 87 1.51 8.42 7.34
C ASP A 87 2.23 8.29 5.99
N SER A 88 3.24 7.41 5.90
CA SER A 88 3.95 7.16 4.63
C SER A 88 3.05 6.54 3.56
N TYR A 89 2.19 5.58 3.90
CA TYR A 89 1.28 4.93 2.96
C TYR A 89 0.12 5.86 2.55
N ASP A 90 -0.41 6.66 3.47
CA ASP A 90 -1.40 7.70 3.16
C ASP A 90 -0.82 8.77 2.20
N LYS A 91 0.41 9.24 2.45
CA LYS A 91 1.12 10.14 1.53
C LYS A 91 1.29 9.51 0.15
N SER A 92 1.64 8.23 0.08
CA SER A 92 1.78 7.49 -1.17
C SER A 92 0.45 7.38 -1.92
N GLY A 93 -0.65 7.09 -1.20
CA GLY A 93 -2.00 7.08 -1.77
C GLY A 93 -2.39 8.44 -2.36
N ARG A 94 -2.10 9.54 -1.64
CA ARG A 94 -2.33 10.91 -2.15
C ARG A 94 -1.48 11.25 -3.39
N GLN A 95 -0.26 10.74 -3.46
CA GLN A 95 0.59 10.89 -4.66
C GLN A 95 0.02 10.12 -5.85
N LEU A 96 -0.45 8.88 -5.65
CA LEU A 96 -1.12 8.08 -6.68
C LEU A 96 -2.41 8.73 -7.17
N TYR A 97 -3.21 9.28 -6.26
CA TYR A 97 -4.41 10.05 -6.62
C TYR A 97 -4.08 11.25 -7.53
N LYS A 98 -3.05 12.03 -7.17
CA LYS A 98 -2.59 13.16 -8.01
C LYS A 98 -2.07 12.69 -9.37
N LEU A 99 -1.37 11.56 -9.41
CA LEU A 99 -0.91 10.94 -10.65
C LEU A 99 -2.09 10.52 -11.54
N GLY A 100 -3.07 9.80 -11.00
CA GLY A 100 -4.29 9.39 -11.73
C GLY A 100 -5.07 10.58 -12.27
N ASN A 101 -5.26 11.63 -11.46
CA ASN A 101 -5.89 12.86 -11.91
C ASN A 101 -5.14 13.55 -13.06
N SER A 102 -3.81 13.59 -12.98
CA SER A 102 -2.96 14.18 -14.02
C SER A 102 -3.01 13.35 -15.30
N TRP A 103 -2.94 12.01 -15.17
CA TRP A 103 -3.03 11.06 -16.27
C TRP A 103 -4.37 11.15 -17.01
N THR A 104 -5.46 11.27 -16.27
CA THR A 104 -6.81 11.45 -16.84
C THR A 104 -6.91 12.74 -17.68
N LYS A 105 -6.19 13.80 -17.31
CA LYS A 105 -6.14 15.07 -18.05
C LYS A 105 -5.19 15.04 -19.26
N PHE A 106 -4.16 14.19 -19.26
CA PHE A 106 -3.09 14.18 -20.26
C PHE A 106 -3.55 14.00 -21.71
N LYS A 107 -4.52 13.10 -22.00
CA LYS A 107 -5.07 12.92 -23.36
C LYS A 107 -6.18 13.90 -23.77
N LYS A 108 -6.51 14.91 -22.95
CA LYS A 108 -7.46 15.98 -23.34
C LYS A 108 -6.76 17.17 -24.01
N ARG A 109 -5.46 17.07 -24.29
CA ARG A 109 -4.65 18.04 -25.02
C ARG A 109 -4.19 17.47 -26.33
#